data_AF-A0A1E3LIX4-F1
#
_entry.id   AF-A0A1E3LIX4-F1
#
_cell.length_a   1.000
_cell.length_b   1.000
_cell.length_c   1.000
_cell.angle_alpha   90.00
_cell.angle_beta   90.00
_cell.angle_gamma   90.00
#
_symmetry.space_group_name_H-M   'P 1'
#
loop_
_entity.id
_entity.type
_entity.pdbx_description
1 polymer ?
#
loop_
_entity_poly.entity_id
_entity_poly.type
_entity_poly.pdbx_seq_one_letter_code
_entity_poly.pdbx_strand_id
1 'polypeptide(L)'
;MRIDYKEQAGIAMSARTQLADSVSDRQVTLGALAFADELGAILWRMKYGQDVKRAGMKRATLLLASKVRSSGKFNRARFTGIDKAAKRERNLGGEVERSAADIVERFARRVIVEWVADVCVTCSGRGKVAVSVSAVPTPTPCRACGSTGRVLIYEMVLPSVPLTRAFAIQEHDRCPACHGRRYLYPDSSTRAAVRTDVCPSCSGTGKAKVDHPARAHALGVSLDVYRRRWEDRFHGMLAVLDRIDARAGDVVSAQMRRGSLQSERS
;
A
#
# COMPACT_ATOMS: atom_id res chain seq x y z
N MET A 1 0.69 -17.18 8.52
CA MET A 1 0.95 -15.87 7.90
C MET A 1 2.07 -15.21 8.70
N ARG A 2 3.32 -15.26 8.21
CA ARG A 2 4.44 -14.60 8.91
C ARG A 2 4.30 -13.10 8.69
N ILE A 3 4.06 -12.35 9.77
CA ILE A 3 4.08 -10.88 9.73
C ILE A 3 5.51 -10.47 9.35
N ASP A 4 5.64 -9.58 8.37
CA ASP A 4 6.96 -9.06 7.97
C ASP A 4 7.59 -8.35 9.18
N TYR A 5 8.87 -8.61 9.47
CA TYR A 5 9.60 -7.96 10.56
C TYR A 5 9.55 -6.43 10.44
N LYS A 6 9.44 -5.91 9.21
CA LYS A 6 9.26 -4.48 8.94
C LYS A 6 7.90 -3.95 9.43
N GLU A 7 6.85 -4.76 9.27
CA GLU A 7 5.49 -4.45 9.72
C GLU A 7 5.39 -4.55 11.24
N GLN A 8 5.98 -5.58 11.86
CA GLN A 8 6.09 -5.71 13.31
C GLN A 8 6.83 -4.52 13.94
N ALA A 9 7.97 -4.14 13.36
CA ALA A 9 8.73 -2.97 13.81
C ALA A 9 7.91 -1.67 13.66
N GLY A 10 7.17 -1.51 12.57
CA GLY A 10 6.27 -0.38 12.36
C GLY A 10 5.19 -0.27 13.44
N ILE A 11 4.55 -1.39 13.78
CA ILE A 11 3.52 -1.50 14.82
C ILE A 11 4.09 -1.13 16.20
N ALA A 12 5.29 -1.63 16.54
CA ALA A 12 5.96 -1.35 17.81
C ALA A 12 6.34 0.14 17.97
N MET A 13 6.66 0.82 16.86
CA MET A 13 7.05 2.23 16.85
C MET A 13 5.88 3.21 16.85
N SER A 14 4.68 2.80 16.41
CA SER A 14 3.54 3.70 16.32
C SER A 14 3.06 4.14 17.70
N ALA A 15 2.82 5.45 17.87
CA ALA A 15 2.30 6.01 19.10
C ALA A 15 0.85 5.55 19.40
N ARG A 16 0.08 5.15 18.38
CA ARG A 16 -1.31 4.67 18.57
C ARG A 16 -1.39 3.29 19.23
N THR A 17 -0.35 2.47 19.08
CA THR A 17 -0.24 1.16 19.74
C THR A 17 0.30 1.25 21.16
N GLN A 18 0.53 2.45 21.71
CA GLN A 18 1.05 2.67 23.07
C GLN A 18 0.14 2.12 24.18
N LEU A 19 -1.10 1.72 23.86
CA LEU A 19 -2.10 1.24 24.81
C LEU A 19 -2.26 -0.29 24.83
N ALA A 20 -1.49 -1.05 24.04
CA ALA A 20 -1.55 -2.51 24.01
C ALA A 20 -0.22 -3.14 24.50
N ASP A 21 -0.30 -3.97 25.55
CA ASP A 21 0.79 -4.60 26.31
C ASP A 21 1.69 -5.57 25.52
N SER A 22 2.52 -5.05 24.60
CA SER A 22 3.62 -5.82 23.99
C SER A 22 4.96 -5.12 24.23
N VAL A 23 5.41 -5.16 25.48
CA VAL A 23 6.60 -4.42 25.96
C VAL A 23 7.91 -5.08 25.51
N SER A 24 7.93 -6.38 25.21
CA SER A 24 9.15 -7.12 24.83
C SER A 24 9.68 -6.76 23.43
N ASP A 25 8.82 -6.65 22.42
CA ASP A 25 9.23 -6.36 21.03
C ASP A 25 9.74 -4.92 20.84
N ARG A 26 9.32 -3.98 21.69
CA ARG A 26 9.63 -2.56 21.53
C ARG A 26 11.07 -2.24 21.86
N GLN A 27 11.61 -2.80 22.95
CA GLN A 27 13.00 -2.60 23.34
C GLN A 27 13.96 -3.22 22.32
N VAL A 28 13.62 -4.39 21.77
CA VAL A 28 14.41 -5.05 20.73
C VAL A 28 14.39 -4.24 19.42
N THR A 29 13.23 -3.72 19.02
CA THR A 29 13.11 -2.88 17.82
C THR A 29 13.84 -1.54 17.95
N LEU A 30 13.67 -0.85 19.08
CA LEU A 30 14.34 0.43 19.34
C LEU A 30 15.85 0.24 19.52
N GLY A 31 16.27 -0.84 20.19
CA GLY A 31 17.68 -1.22 20.31
C GLY A 31 18.30 -1.54 18.95
N ALA A 32 17.59 -2.25 18.08
CA ALA A 32 18.07 -2.55 16.74
C ALA A 32 18.22 -1.31 15.84
N LEU A 33 17.32 -0.32 15.99
CA LEU A 33 17.43 0.96 15.29
C LEU A 33 18.58 1.84 15.79
N ALA A 34 19.03 1.67 17.04
CA ALA A 34 20.20 2.37 17.56
C ALA A 34 21.51 1.97 16.85
N PHE A 35 21.54 0.79 16.22
CA PHE A 35 22.67 0.32 15.40
C PHE A 35 22.58 0.74 13.93
N ALA A 36 21.46 1.33 13.50
CA ALA A 36 21.34 1.89 12.16
C ALA A 36 21.93 3.32 12.13
N ASP A 37 22.50 3.71 10.98
CA ASP A 37 22.88 5.10 10.72
C ASP A 37 21.71 6.03 11.08
N GLU A 38 21.98 7.20 11.67
CA GLU A 38 20.96 8.15 12.14
C GLU A 38 19.90 8.47 11.06
N LEU A 39 20.34 8.64 9.81
CA LEU A 39 19.46 8.83 8.66
C LEU A 39 18.56 7.61 8.43
N GLY A 40 19.11 6.40 8.49
CA GLY A 40 18.36 5.15 8.33
C GLY A 40 17.30 4.98 9.42
N ALA A 41 17.64 5.27 10.68
CA ALA A 41 16.70 5.21 11.80
C ALA A 41 15.53 6.20 11.67
N ILE A 42 15.79 7.41 11.17
CA ILE A 42 14.72 8.39 10.90
C ILE A 42 13.84 7.95 9.73
N LEU A 43 14.45 7.49 8.64
CA LEU A 43 13.72 7.02 7.45
C LEU A 43 12.83 5.81 7.75
N TRP A 44 13.31 4.88 8.57
CA TRP A 44 12.53 3.72 8.99
C TRP A 44 11.29 4.10 9.80
N ARG A 45 11.45 5.02 10.76
CA ARG A 45 10.32 5.55 11.54
C ARG A 45 9.29 6.25 10.67
N MET A 46 9.72 6.96 9.64
CA MET A 46 8.82 7.59 8.69
C MET A 46 8.06 6.57 7.84
N LYS A 47 8.76 5.58 7.28
CA LYS A 47 8.16 4.64 6.33
C LYS A 47 7.25 3.61 7.01
N TYR A 48 7.65 3.07 8.15
CA TYR A 48 6.93 1.96 8.79
C TYR A 48 6.26 2.38 10.11
N GLY A 49 6.86 3.30 10.86
CA GLY A 49 6.26 3.84 12.10
C GLY A 49 5.17 4.89 11.88
N GLN A 50 4.95 5.31 10.62
CA GLN A 50 4.02 6.38 10.24
C GLN A 50 4.31 7.73 10.94
N ASP A 51 5.53 7.94 11.45
CA ASP A 51 5.91 9.16 12.17
C ASP A 51 6.51 10.21 11.22
N VAL A 52 5.68 10.74 10.31
CA VAL A 52 6.08 11.79 9.35
C VAL A 52 5.91 13.18 9.98
N LYS A 53 6.61 13.44 11.09
CA LYS A 53 6.64 14.79 11.70
C LYS A 53 7.50 15.76 10.91
N ARG A 54 7.10 17.04 10.89
CA ARG A 54 7.83 18.13 10.23
C ARG A 54 9.30 18.23 10.69
N ALA A 55 9.55 18.06 11.99
CA ALA A 55 10.90 18.09 12.55
C ALA A 55 11.77 16.91 12.06
N GLY A 56 11.21 15.70 12.04
CA GLY A 56 11.88 14.52 11.50
C GLY A 56 12.21 14.70 10.01
N MET A 57 11.25 15.21 9.22
CA MET A 57 11.44 15.45 7.78
C MET A 57 12.57 16.45 7.51
N LYS A 58 12.61 17.55 8.29
CA LYS A 58 13.68 18.55 8.18
C LYS A 58 15.05 17.92 8.50
N ARG A 59 15.16 17.16 9.59
CA ARG A 59 16.41 16.49 9.99
C ARG A 59 16.87 15.47 8.95
N ALA A 60 15.98 14.59 8.48
CA ALA A 60 16.29 13.63 7.41
C ALA A 60 16.74 14.32 6.12
N THR A 61 16.08 15.42 5.75
CA THR A 61 16.43 16.22 4.57
C THR A 61 17.87 16.76 4.70
N LEU A 62 18.23 17.33 5.85
CA LEU A 62 19.57 17.89 6.09
C LEU A 62 20.65 16.81 6.09
N LEU A 63 20.42 15.67 6.73
CA LEU A 63 21.34 14.53 6.75
C LEU A 63 21.55 13.97 5.33
N LEU A 64 20.47 13.78 4.58
CA LEU A 64 20.55 13.31 3.20
C LEU A 64 21.26 14.34 2.31
N ALA A 65 20.93 15.62 2.43
CA ALA A 65 21.58 16.70 1.69
C ALA A 65 23.09 16.79 2.02
N SER A 66 23.47 16.59 3.27
CA SER A 66 24.88 16.49 3.67
C SER A 66 25.59 15.33 2.98
N LYS A 67 24.98 14.13 2.99
CA LYS A 67 25.50 12.93 2.31
C LYS A 67 25.59 13.08 0.80
N VAL A 68 24.62 13.78 0.20
CA VAL A 68 24.61 14.12 -1.23
C VAL A 68 25.80 15.02 -1.56
N ARG A 69 26.05 16.04 -0.73
CA ARG A 69 27.16 16.99 -0.92
C ARG A 69 28.52 16.32 -0.73
N SER A 70 28.67 15.43 0.25
CA SER A 70 29.94 14.71 0.48
C SER A 70 30.27 13.69 -0.61
N SER A 71 29.28 13.20 -1.35
CA SER A 71 29.50 12.22 -2.44
C SER A 71 30.25 12.76 -3.66
N GLY A 72 30.52 14.07 -3.74
CA GLY A 72 31.23 14.71 -4.86
C GLY A 72 30.47 14.76 -6.20
N LYS A 73 29.41 13.94 -6.37
CA LYS A 73 28.56 13.87 -7.56
C LYS A 73 27.75 15.16 -7.82
N PHE A 74 27.62 16.00 -6.80
CA PHE A 74 27.00 17.32 -6.83
C PHE A 74 28.06 18.40 -6.64
N ASN A 75 28.94 18.54 -7.63
CA ASN A 75 30.02 19.51 -7.55
C ASN A 75 29.45 20.95 -7.53
N ARG A 76 29.71 21.68 -6.43
CA ARG A 76 29.10 22.99 -6.10
C ARG A 76 29.09 23.99 -7.27
N ALA A 77 30.11 23.97 -8.13
CA ALA A 77 30.23 24.90 -9.25
C ALA A 77 29.15 24.76 -10.36
N ARG A 78 28.51 23.58 -10.50
CA ARG A 78 27.51 23.33 -11.57
C ARG A 78 26.06 23.39 -11.10
N PHE A 79 25.83 23.41 -9.78
CA PHE A 79 24.51 23.17 -9.18
C PHE A 79 24.03 24.29 -8.26
N THR A 80 24.79 25.36 -8.10
CA THR A 80 24.36 26.51 -7.30
C THR A 80 23.28 27.35 -7.97
N GLY A 81 23.01 27.20 -9.27
CA GLY A 81 22.10 28.12 -9.97
C GLY A 81 22.57 29.59 -9.93
N ILE A 82 23.81 29.84 -9.49
CA ILE A 82 24.43 31.15 -9.49
C ILE A 82 25.00 31.35 -10.89
N ASP A 83 24.31 32.14 -11.70
CA ASP A 83 24.82 32.58 -12.99
C ASP A 83 26.13 33.36 -12.81
N LYS A 84 26.93 33.46 -13.89
CA LYS A 84 28.17 34.26 -13.89
C LYS A 84 27.91 35.70 -13.40
N ALA A 85 26.70 36.24 -13.61
CA ALA A 85 26.24 37.53 -13.12
C ALA A 85 26.12 37.57 -11.59
N ALA A 86 25.35 36.65 -10.99
CA ALA A 86 25.20 36.55 -9.53
C ALA A 86 26.54 36.25 -8.82
N LYS A 87 27.48 35.56 -9.48
CA LYS A 87 28.84 35.35 -8.97
C LYS A 87 29.67 36.64 -8.92
N ARG A 88 29.49 37.55 -9.89
CA ARG A 88 30.13 38.88 -9.87
C ARG A 88 29.54 39.75 -8.77
N GLU A 89 28.23 39.72 -8.61
CA GLU A 89 27.50 40.49 -7.58
C GLU A 89 27.91 40.08 -6.16
N ARG A 90 28.11 38.78 -5.91
CA ARG A 90 28.69 38.26 -4.67
C ARG A 90 30.08 38.82 -4.38
N ASN A 91 30.93 38.88 -5.40
CA ASN A 91 32.31 39.36 -5.26
C ASN A 91 32.36 40.88 -5.02
N LEU A 92 31.28 41.60 -5.34
CA LEU A 92 31.07 43.02 -5.05
C LEU A 92 30.43 43.26 -3.68
N GLY A 93 30.24 42.21 -2.86
CA GLY A 93 29.65 42.32 -1.52
C GLY A 93 28.12 42.25 -1.49
N GLY A 94 27.47 41.98 -2.62
CA GLY A 94 26.02 41.78 -2.68
C GLY A 94 25.60 40.48 -1.98
N GLU A 95 24.52 40.56 -1.19
CA GLU A 95 23.92 39.40 -0.54
C GLU A 95 23.29 38.49 -1.60
N VAL A 96 24.01 37.45 -2.03
CA VAL A 96 23.46 36.48 -2.97
C VAL A 96 22.48 35.56 -2.25
N GLU A 97 21.21 35.70 -2.64
CA GLU A 97 20.07 34.96 -2.10
C GLU A 97 20.33 33.44 -2.09
N ARG A 98 20.04 32.80 -0.95
CA ARG A 98 20.27 31.38 -0.56
C ARG A 98 19.68 30.30 -1.50
N SER A 99 19.14 30.66 -2.65
CA SER A 99 18.46 29.80 -3.64
C SER A 99 19.25 28.53 -4.03
N ALA A 100 20.58 28.61 -4.01
CA ALA A 100 21.53 27.53 -4.32
C ALA A 100 21.63 26.43 -3.25
N ALA A 101 21.61 26.82 -1.98
CA ALA A 101 21.67 25.88 -0.86
C ALA A 101 20.38 25.05 -0.77
N ASP A 102 19.29 25.59 -1.33
CA ASP A 102 17.95 25.06 -1.33
C ASP A 102 17.74 23.94 -2.37
N ILE A 103 18.35 23.96 -3.57
CA ILE A 103 18.04 22.93 -4.59
C ILE A 103 18.41 21.50 -4.15
N VAL A 104 19.53 21.32 -3.44
CA VAL A 104 19.93 20.00 -2.91
C VAL A 104 19.01 19.56 -1.78
N GLU A 105 18.52 20.50 -0.98
CA GLU A 105 17.56 20.23 0.10
C GLU A 105 16.17 19.95 -0.45
N ARG A 106 15.69 20.70 -1.44
CA ARG A 106 14.48 20.42 -2.22
C ARG A 106 14.55 19.07 -2.89
N PHE A 107 15.70 18.74 -3.49
CA PHE A 107 15.97 17.42 -4.07
C PHE A 107 15.87 16.33 -3.00
N ALA A 108 16.65 16.44 -1.91
CA ALA A 108 16.65 15.47 -0.83
C ALA A 108 15.25 15.29 -0.23
N ARG A 109 14.54 16.38 0.04
CA ARG A 109 13.17 16.38 0.54
C ARG A 109 12.22 15.67 -0.42
N ARG A 110 12.27 15.98 -1.73
CA ARG A 110 11.39 15.35 -2.72
C ARG A 110 11.66 13.86 -2.84
N VAL A 111 12.94 13.46 -2.84
CA VAL A 111 13.33 12.05 -2.85
C VAL A 111 12.78 11.31 -1.62
N ILE A 112 12.91 11.88 -0.42
CA ILE A 112 12.39 11.26 0.81
C ILE A 112 10.87 11.12 0.74
N VAL A 113 10.15 12.18 0.33
CA VAL A 113 8.68 12.14 0.20
C VAL A 113 8.24 11.03 -0.74
N GLU A 114 8.89 10.92 -1.91
CA GLU A 114 8.56 9.89 -2.89
C GLU A 114 8.90 8.48 -2.39
N TRP A 115 10.02 8.34 -1.69
CA TRP A 115 10.46 7.06 -1.14
C TRP A 115 9.57 6.55 0.01
N VAL A 116 9.07 7.47 0.84
CA VAL A 116 8.11 7.16 1.93
C VAL A 116 6.73 6.85 1.35
N ALA A 117 6.31 7.57 0.30
CA ALA A 117 5.04 7.38 -0.38
C ALA A 117 5.17 6.52 -1.66
N ASP A 118 6.03 5.49 -1.63
CA ASP A 118 6.33 4.65 -2.79
C ASP A 118 5.24 3.60 -3.08
N VAL A 119 4.27 3.44 -2.18
CA VAL A 119 3.19 2.47 -2.28
C VAL A 119 2.05 2.99 -3.16
N CYS A 120 1.59 2.17 -4.11
CA CYS A 120 0.44 2.51 -4.95
C CYS A 120 -0.83 2.65 -4.09
N VAL A 121 -1.48 3.82 -4.15
CA VAL A 121 -2.71 4.13 -3.39
C VAL A 121 -3.87 3.21 -3.79
N THR A 122 -4.00 2.86 -5.07
CA THR A 122 -5.13 2.05 -5.57
C THR A 122 -5.11 0.61 -5.07
N CYS A 123 -3.93 -0.05 -5.05
CA CYS A 123 -3.82 -1.44 -4.61
C CYS A 123 -3.18 -1.59 -3.22
N SER A 124 -2.80 -0.48 -2.58
CA SER A 124 -2.06 -0.46 -1.30
C SER A 124 -0.80 -1.34 -1.35
N GLY A 125 -0.04 -1.27 -2.45
CA GLY A 125 1.20 -2.06 -2.59
C GLY A 125 1.04 -3.47 -3.14
N ARG A 126 -0.18 -4.01 -3.22
CA ARG A 126 -0.41 -5.41 -3.61
C ARG A 126 -0.19 -5.72 -5.09
N GLY A 127 -0.13 -4.72 -5.95
CA GLY A 127 -0.06 -4.87 -7.41
C GLY A 127 -1.35 -5.42 -8.06
N LYS A 128 -2.32 -5.86 -7.25
CA LYS A 128 -3.60 -6.41 -7.71
C LYS A 128 -4.76 -5.75 -7.01
N VAL A 129 -5.89 -5.65 -7.69
CA VAL A 129 -7.17 -5.22 -7.12
C VAL A 129 -8.15 -6.38 -7.22
N ALA A 130 -8.88 -6.61 -6.14
CA ALA A 130 -9.99 -7.55 -6.15
C ALA A 130 -11.11 -6.93 -6.97
N VAL A 131 -11.43 -7.54 -8.11
CA VAL A 131 -12.67 -7.22 -8.81
C VAL A 131 -13.72 -8.13 -8.22
N SER A 132 -14.57 -7.57 -7.36
CA SER A 132 -15.80 -8.24 -6.98
C SER A 132 -16.66 -8.31 -8.23
N VAL A 133 -16.59 -9.42 -8.94
CA VAL A 133 -17.61 -9.75 -9.92
C VAL A 133 -18.85 -10.07 -9.08
N SER A 134 -19.67 -9.05 -8.81
CA SER A 134 -21.04 -9.25 -8.35
C SER A 134 -21.81 -9.88 -9.51
N ALA A 135 -21.50 -11.13 -9.82
CA ALA A 135 -22.46 -11.99 -10.47
C ALA A 135 -23.52 -12.23 -9.40
N VAL A 136 -24.59 -11.42 -9.41
CA VAL A 136 -25.80 -11.76 -8.68
C VAL A 136 -26.19 -13.17 -9.15
N PRO A 137 -26.13 -14.19 -8.29
CA PRO A 137 -26.44 -15.54 -8.72
C PRO A 137 -27.87 -15.55 -9.24
N THR A 138 -28.04 -15.77 -10.54
CA THR A 138 -29.36 -15.85 -11.16
C THR A 138 -30.06 -17.10 -10.61
N PRO A 139 -31.20 -16.96 -9.92
CA PRO A 139 -31.94 -18.10 -9.40
C PRO A 139 -32.38 -19.00 -10.54
N THR A 140 -32.18 -20.31 -10.40
CA THR A 140 -32.63 -21.29 -11.40
C THR A 140 -34.01 -21.82 -11.02
N PRO A 141 -34.96 -21.94 -11.98
CA PRO A 141 -36.28 -22.47 -11.71
C PRO A 141 -36.19 -23.92 -11.20
N CYS A 142 -36.96 -24.25 -10.17
CA CYS A 142 -36.97 -25.60 -9.61
C CYS A 142 -37.64 -26.56 -10.60
N ARG A 143 -36.83 -27.40 -11.26
CA ARG A 143 -37.32 -28.40 -12.23
C ARG A 143 -38.21 -29.46 -11.61
N ALA A 144 -37.99 -29.81 -10.35
CA ALA A 144 -38.76 -30.85 -9.65
C ALA A 144 -40.24 -30.48 -9.45
N CYS A 145 -40.60 -29.20 -9.44
CA CYS A 145 -41.99 -28.75 -9.34
C CYS A 145 -42.42 -27.83 -10.48
N GLY A 146 -41.61 -27.68 -11.54
CA GLY A 146 -41.87 -26.72 -12.62
C GLY A 146 -42.08 -25.29 -12.12
N SER A 147 -41.35 -24.87 -11.07
CA SER A 147 -41.49 -23.56 -10.42
C SER A 147 -42.83 -23.28 -9.73
N THR A 148 -43.69 -24.28 -9.53
CA THR A 148 -44.94 -24.11 -8.76
C THR A 148 -44.69 -24.04 -7.25
N GLY A 149 -43.57 -24.61 -6.80
CA GLY A 149 -43.19 -24.72 -5.37
C GLY A 149 -43.95 -25.82 -4.63
N ARG A 150 -44.85 -26.54 -5.30
CA ARG A 150 -45.67 -27.58 -4.71
C ARG A 150 -45.63 -28.85 -5.55
N VAL A 151 -45.91 -29.98 -4.93
CA VAL A 151 -46.04 -31.27 -5.60
C VAL A 151 -47.35 -31.92 -5.15
N LEU A 152 -48.08 -32.50 -6.10
CA LEU A 152 -49.30 -33.24 -5.83
C LEU A 152 -48.93 -34.52 -5.07
N ILE A 153 -49.49 -34.71 -3.87
CA ILE A 153 -49.26 -35.93 -3.06
C ILE A 153 -50.45 -36.87 -3.19
N TYR A 154 -51.64 -36.32 -3.33
CA TYR A 154 -52.88 -37.08 -3.32
C TYR A 154 -53.92 -36.44 -4.24
N GLU A 155 -54.54 -37.28 -5.06
CA GLU A 155 -55.67 -36.89 -5.90
C GLU A 155 -56.79 -37.90 -5.73
N MET A 156 -57.96 -37.41 -5.31
CA MET A 156 -59.19 -38.20 -5.24
C MET A 156 -60.18 -37.62 -6.22
N VAL A 157 -60.55 -38.42 -7.22
CA VAL A 157 -61.65 -38.08 -8.14
C VAL A 157 -62.94 -38.59 -7.52
N LEU A 158 -63.81 -37.66 -7.11
CA LEU A 158 -65.12 -38.05 -6.60
C LEU A 158 -65.98 -38.50 -7.78
N PRO A 159 -66.61 -39.68 -7.70
CA PRO A 159 -67.57 -40.12 -8.70
C PRO A 159 -68.70 -39.09 -8.79
N SER A 160 -69.03 -38.72 -10.01
CA SER A 160 -69.92 -37.61 -10.38
C SER A 160 -71.19 -37.50 -9.54
N VAL A 161 -71.26 -36.49 -8.68
CA VAL A 161 -72.52 -35.80 -8.36
C VAL A 161 -72.99 -35.11 -9.66
N PRO A 162 -74.30 -34.86 -9.89
CA PRO A 162 -74.86 -34.49 -11.20
C PRO A 162 -74.59 -33.02 -11.60
N LEU A 163 -73.39 -32.54 -11.33
CA LEU A 163 -72.83 -31.30 -11.85
C LEU A 163 -71.77 -31.67 -12.88
N THR A 164 -71.78 -30.99 -14.01
CA THR A 164 -71.24 -31.38 -15.32
C THR A 164 -69.72 -31.53 -15.44
N ARG A 165 -68.96 -31.63 -14.33
CA ARG A 165 -67.52 -31.94 -14.33
C ARG A 165 -67.14 -32.81 -13.13
N ALA A 166 -66.27 -33.79 -13.35
CA ALA A 166 -65.65 -34.58 -12.29
C ALA A 166 -64.92 -33.64 -11.32
N PHE A 167 -65.24 -33.76 -10.02
CA PHE A 167 -64.61 -32.97 -8.97
C PHE A 167 -63.41 -33.74 -8.43
N ALA A 168 -62.20 -33.23 -8.65
CA ALA A 168 -60.98 -33.80 -8.09
C ALA A 168 -60.56 -32.99 -6.86
N ILE A 169 -60.45 -33.68 -5.71
CA ILE A 169 -59.79 -33.12 -4.53
C ILE A 169 -58.29 -33.40 -4.69
N GLN A 170 -57.49 -32.33 -4.74
CA GLN A 170 -56.04 -32.42 -4.93
C GLN A 170 -55.30 -31.85 -3.71
N GLU A 171 -54.51 -32.68 -3.04
CA GLU A 171 -53.66 -32.29 -1.93
C GLU A 171 -52.22 -32.08 -2.39
N HIS A 172 -51.64 -30.94 -2.01
CA HIS A 172 -50.33 -30.52 -2.45
C HIS A 172 -49.40 -30.26 -1.26
N ASP A 173 -48.19 -30.84 -1.26
CA ASP A 173 -47.14 -30.44 -0.31
C ASP A 173 -46.21 -29.39 -0.91
N ARG A 174 -45.35 -28.84 -0.04
CA ARG A 174 -44.13 -28.15 -0.46
C ARG A 174 -43.22 -29.12 -1.22
N CYS A 175 -42.74 -28.66 -2.36
CA CYS A 175 -41.75 -29.43 -3.13
C CYS A 175 -40.52 -29.75 -2.26
N PRO A 176 -40.08 -31.01 -2.16
CA PRO A 176 -38.95 -31.39 -1.30
C PRO A 176 -37.61 -30.82 -1.77
N ALA A 177 -37.48 -30.44 -3.05
CA ALA A 177 -36.25 -29.89 -3.60
C ALA A 177 -36.07 -28.38 -3.34
N CYS A 178 -37.16 -27.60 -3.44
CA CYS A 178 -37.09 -26.14 -3.20
C CYS A 178 -37.78 -25.69 -1.92
N HIS A 179 -38.41 -26.60 -1.17
CA HIS A 179 -39.17 -26.34 0.06
C HIS A 179 -40.21 -25.22 -0.09
N GLY A 180 -40.85 -25.11 -1.26
CA GLY A 180 -41.83 -24.05 -1.55
C GLY A 180 -41.26 -22.77 -2.16
N ARG A 181 -39.94 -22.64 -2.32
CA ARG A 181 -39.28 -21.41 -2.81
C ARG A 181 -39.35 -21.20 -4.31
N ARG A 182 -39.81 -22.21 -5.09
CA ARG A 182 -39.96 -22.20 -6.57
C ARG A 182 -38.65 -22.10 -7.36
N TYR A 183 -37.60 -21.58 -6.75
CA TYR A 183 -36.27 -21.41 -7.32
C TYR A 183 -35.21 -22.03 -6.42
N LEU A 184 -34.13 -22.48 -7.06
CA LEU A 184 -32.91 -22.92 -6.39
C LEU A 184 -31.85 -21.83 -6.58
N TYR A 185 -31.28 -21.39 -5.46
CA TYR A 185 -30.09 -20.54 -5.47
C TYR A 185 -28.88 -21.45 -5.63
N PRO A 186 -27.92 -21.11 -6.51
CA PRO A 186 -26.66 -21.82 -6.55
C PRO A 186 -26.01 -21.77 -5.16
N ASP A 187 -25.36 -22.86 -4.78
CA ASP A 187 -24.80 -23.03 -3.46
C ASP A 187 -23.81 -21.90 -3.13
N SER A 188 -23.90 -21.38 -1.91
CA SER A 188 -23.04 -20.29 -1.39
C SER A 188 -21.55 -20.64 -1.37
N SER A 189 -21.23 -21.93 -1.57
CA SER A 189 -19.88 -22.46 -1.78
C SER A 189 -19.26 -21.99 -3.11
N THR A 190 -20.07 -21.59 -4.09
CA THR A 190 -19.61 -20.79 -5.24
C THR A 190 -19.50 -19.32 -4.86
N ARG A 191 -18.68 -19.02 -3.84
CA ARG A 191 -18.16 -17.64 -3.66
C ARG A 191 -17.64 -17.23 -5.02
N ALA A 192 -18.24 -16.19 -5.60
CA ALA A 192 -17.78 -15.59 -6.85
C ALA A 192 -16.25 -15.57 -6.80
N ALA A 193 -15.60 -16.36 -7.67
CA ALA A 193 -14.16 -16.45 -7.68
C ALA A 193 -13.66 -15.00 -7.81
N VAL A 194 -13.08 -14.47 -6.72
CA VAL A 194 -12.60 -13.10 -6.70
C VAL A 194 -11.47 -13.06 -7.71
N ARG A 195 -11.78 -12.63 -8.93
CA ARG A 195 -10.77 -12.45 -9.95
C ARG A 195 -9.92 -11.28 -9.48
N THR A 196 -8.65 -11.56 -9.28
CA THR A 196 -7.68 -10.54 -8.94
C THR A 196 -7.06 -10.07 -10.25
N ASP A 197 -7.42 -8.86 -10.64
CA ASP A 197 -6.86 -8.25 -11.84
C ASP A 197 -5.63 -7.43 -11.46
N VAL A 198 -4.73 -7.30 -12.44
CA VAL A 198 -3.55 -6.45 -12.33
C VAL A 198 -4.01 -5.01 -12.09
N CYS A 199 -3.44 -4.35 -11.10
CA CYS A 199 -3.81 -2.98 -10.78
C CYS A 199 -3.57 -2.05 -11.98
N PRO A 200 -4.58 -1.32 -12.47
CA PRO A 200 -4.43 -0.48 -13.66
C PRO A 200 -3.50 0.70 -13.40
N SER A 201 -3.46 1.22 -12.17
CA SER A 201 -2.66 2.41 -11.81
C SER A 201 -1.16 2.15 -11.73
N CYS A 202 -0.75 0.95 -11.28
CA CYS A 202 0.66 0.59 -11.10
C CYS A 202 1.11 -0.56 -12.02
N SER A 203 0.20 -1.07 -12.85
CA SER A 203 0.44 -2.17 -13.79
C SER A 203 1.09 -3.39 -13.14
N GLY A 204 0.68 -3.72 -11.90
CA GLY A 204 1.20 -4.88 -11.17
C GLY A 204 2.41 -4.62 -10.29
N THR A 205 3.09 -3.48 -10.43
CA THR A 205 4.33 -3.20 -9.68
C THR A 205 4.10 -2.98 -8.19
N GLY A 206 2.88 -2.61 -7.79
CA GLY A 206 2.56 -2.21 -6.42
C GLY A 206 3.11 -0.83 -6.03
N LYS A 207 3.91 -0.18 -6.89
CA LYS A 207 4.55 1.11 -6.59
C LYS A 207 3.76 2.28 -7.16
N ALA A 208 3.86 3.43 -6.49
CA ALA A 208 3.35 4.69 -7.01
C ALA A 208 4.07 5.07 -8.32
N LYS A 209 3.31 5.61 -9.27
CA LYS A 209 3.88 6.06 -10.54
C LYS A 209 4.75 7.30 -10.31
N VAL A 210 5.88 7.37 -11.01
CA VAL A 210 6.78 8.52 -10.94
C VAL A 210 6.12 9.75 -11.57
N ASP A 211 6.03 10.82 -10.78
CA ASP A 211 5.53 12.13 -11.23
C ASP A 211 6.70 13.08 -11.53
N HIS A 212 7.14 13.06 -12.80
CA HIS A 212 8.23 13.90 -13.28
C HIS A 212 7.92 15.41 -13.23
N PRO A 213 6.73 15.90 -13.64
CA PRO A 213 6.33 17.29 -13.45
C PRO A 213 6.44 17.77 -12.00
N ALA A 214 5.92 17.00 -11.03
CA ALA A 214 6.02 17.39 -9.63
C ALA A 214 7.45 17.36 -9.10
N ARG A 215 8.31 16.45 -9.59
CA ARG A 215 9.75 16.48 -9.28
C ARG A 215 10.42 17.75 -9.81
N ALA A 216 10.14 18.13 -11.07
CA ALA A 216 10.69 19.34 -11.67
C ALA A 216 10.24 20.61 -10.93
N HIS A 217 8.95 20.70 -10.62
CA HIS A 217 8.37 21.79 -9.83
C HIS A 217 9.00 21.88 -8.43
N ALA A 218 9.17 20.75 -7.74
CA ALA A 218 9.79 20.71 -6.41
C ALA A 218 11.23 21.23 -6.41
N LEU A 219 11.97 21.04 -7.51
CA LEU A 219 13.31 21.59 -7.67
C LEU A 219 13.31 23.07 -8.09
N GLY A 220 12.20 23.58 -8.63
CA GLY A 220 12.13 24.91 -9.24
C GLY A 220 12.85 24.99 -10.59
N VAL A 221 12.85 23.90 -11.37
CA VAL A 221 13.48 23.83 -12.70
C VAL A 221 12.44 23.46 -13.77
N SER A 222 12.70 23.80 -15.03
CA SER A 222 11.85 23.37 -16.14
C SER A 222 11.90 21.85 -16.33
N LEU A 223 10.84 21.28 -16.92
CA LEU A 223 10.71 19.84 -17.15
C LEU A 223 11.84 19.29 -18.03
N ASP A 224 12.29 20.05 -19.03
CA ASP A 224 13.38 19.64 -19.92
C ASP A 224 14.73 19.61 -19.20
N VAL A 225 15.01 20.61 -18.35
CA VAL A 225 16.22 20.63 -17.52
C VAL A 225 16.19 19.47 -16.52
N TYR A 226 15.01 19.19 -15.95
CA TYR A 226 14.81 18.04 -15.08
C TYR A 226 15.13 16.72 -15.79
N ARG A 227 14.52 16.44 -16.94
CA ARG A 227 14.73 15.18 -17.69
C ARG A 227 16.20 14.97 -18.04
N ARG A 228 16.86 16.01 -18.55
CA ARG A 228 18.26 15.91 -19.01
C ARG A 228 19.30 15.79 -17.90
N ARG A 229 19.01 16.29 -16.69
CA ARG A 229 20.03 16.41 -15.64
C ARG A 229 19.63 15.76 -14.32
N TRP A 230 18.36 15.67 -13.98
CA TRP A 230 17.92 15.30 -12.63
C TRP A 230 17.26 13.93 -12.55
N GLU A 231 16.71 13.41 -13.65
CA GLU A 231 16.04 12.11 -13.66
C GLU A 231 16.92 10.98 -13.13
N ASP A 232 18.12 10.79 -13.69
CA ASP A 232 19.08 9.78 -13.24
C ASP A 232 19.50 9.97 -11.78
N ARG A 233 19.54 11.22 -11.31
CA ARG A 233 19.90 11.54 -9.93
C ARG A 233 18.81 11.10 -8.96
N PHE A 234 17.54 11.28 -9.32
CA PHE A 234 16.42 10.74 -8.55
C PHE A 234 16.49 9.21 -8.48
N HIS A 235 16.67 8.54 -9.61
CA HIS A 235 16.80 7.08 -9.64
C HIS A 235 17.97 6.58 -8.78
N GLY A 236 19.14 7.20 -8.95
CA GLY A 236 20.33 6.83 -8.17
C GLY A 236 20.17 7.07 -6.67
N MET A 237 19.48 8.15 -6.26
CA MET A 237 19.28 8.44 -4.85
C MET A 237 18.20 7.57 -4.21
N LEU A 238 17.12 7.25 -4.93
CA LEU A 238 16.12 6.28 -4.47
C LEU A 238 16.76 4.92 -4.23
N ALA A 239 17.63 4.46 -5.14
CA ALA A 239 18.39 3.22 -4.95
C ALA A 239 19.40 3.29 -3.77
N VAL A 240 19.86 4.48 -3.38
CA VAL A 240 20.64 4.65 -2.15
C VAL A 240 19.73 4.49 -0.92
N LEU A 241 18.55 5.09 -0.91
CA LEU A 241 17.59 4.95 0.19
C LEU A 241 17.14 3.50 0.35
N ASP A 242 16.86 2.78 -0.73
CA ASP A 242 16.52 1.36 -0.71
C ASP A 242 17.63 0.50 -0.10
N ARG A 243 18.91 0.83 -0.37
CA ARG A 243 20.05 0.13 0.26
C ARG A 243 20.20 0.46 1.75
N ILE A 244 19.91 1.70 2.15
CA ILE A 244 19.91 2.08 3.57
C ILE A 244 18.81 1.31 4.30
N ASP A 245 17.62 1.23 3.72
CA ASP A 245 16.48 0.47 4.25
C ASP A 245 16.76 -1.03 4.33
N ALA A 246 17.34 -1.62 3.29
CA ALA A 246 17.71 -3.04 3.29
C ALA A 246 18.71 -3.36 4.41
N ARG A 247 19.78 -2.57 4.53
CA ARG A 247 20.80 -2.75 5.59
C ARG A 247 20.19 -2.62 6.98
N ALA A 248 19.36 -1.61 7.17
CA ALA A 248 18.68 -1.44 8.44
C ALA A 248 17.79 -2.67 8.69
N GLY A 249 17.04 -3.11 7.68
CA GLY A 249 16.23 -4.33 7.63
C GLY A 249 16.96 -5.57 8.15
N ASP A 250 18.16 -5.79 7.64
CA ASP A 250 19.03 -6.90 8.03
C ASP A 250 19.43 -6.83 9.51
N VAL A 251 19.77 -5.62 10.01
CA VAL A 251 20.12 -5.40 11.42
C VAL A 251 18.95 -5.72 12.35
N VAL A 252 17.74 -5.20 12.07
CA VAL A 252 16.55 -5.51 12.90
C VAL A 252 16.20 -6.98 12.82
N SER A 253 16.23 -7.57 11.63
CA SER A 253 15.95 -9.00 11.46
C SER A 253 16.93 -9.87 12.23
N ALA A 254 18.22 -9.53 12.25
CA ALA A 254 19.24 -10.24 13.01
C ALA A 254 19.01 -10.13 14.53
N GLN A 255 18.64 -8.94 15.02
CA GLN A 255 18.39 -8.72 16.44
C GLN A 255 17.11 -9.40 16.93
N MET A 256 16.03 -9.35 16.15
CA MET A 256 14.77 -10.04 16.48
C MET A 256 14.97 -11.56 16.59
N ARG A 257 15.76 -12.16 15.69
CA ARG A 257 16.12 -13.59 15.77
C ARG A 257 16.96 -13.93 17.00
N ARG A 258 17.81 -13.02 17.47
CA ARG A 258 18.60 -13.22 18.69
C ARG A 258 17.74 -13.10 19.95
N GLY A 259 16.83 -12.13 20.00
CA GLY A 259 15.89 -11.94 21.11
C GLY A 259 14.93 -13.10 21.28
N SER A 260 14.40 -13.66 20.19
CA SER A 260 13.51 -14.83 20.26
C SER A 260 14.21 -16.05 20.86
N LEU A 261 15.48 -16.29 20.51
CA LEU A 261 16.27 -17.41 21.04
C LEU A 261 16.64 -17.25 22.53
N GLN A 262 16.68 -16.02 23.04
CA GLN A 262 16.92 -15.75 24.47
C GLN A 262 15.66 -15.89 25.31
N SER A 263 14.49 -15.54 24.75
CA SER A 263 13.19 -15.71 25.40
C SER A 263 12.74 -17.16 25.53
N GLU A 264 13.21 -18.07 24.68
CA GLU A 264 12.91 -19.52 24.75
C GLU A 264 13.80 -20.28 25.75
N ARG A 265 14.85 -19.63 26.28
CA ARG A 265 15.81 -20.21 27.23
C ARG A 265 15.62 -19.72 28.68
N SER A 266 14.66 -18.83 28.92
CA SER A 266 14.30 -18.31 30.25
C SER A 266 12.91 -18.80 30.62
#